data_AF-A0A166SPB2-F1
#
_entry.id   AF-A0A166SPB2-F1
#
_cell.length_a   1.000
_cell.length_b   1.000
_cell.length_c   1.000
_cell.angle_alpha   90.00
_cell.angle_beta   90.00
_cell.angle_gamma   90.00
#
_symmetry.space_group_name_H-M   'P 1'
#
loop_
_entity.id
_entity.type
_entity.pdbx_description
1 polymer ?
#
loop_
_entity_poly.entity_id
_entity_poly.type
_entity_poly.pdbx_seq_one_letter_code
_entity_poly.pdbx_strand_id
1 'polypeptide(L)'
;MDSLYAVSPIDGRYAGRTAPLREYASEAALMRARVRVEIEYLIALSDLDVTPFEVAADDREELRTVYEEFDEEDAKIVKALETEGYEDYPATNHDVKAVEYFVRRSLPDGLDLGSWIHFALTSEDVNNLAHRLLAKPAVEEVLLPELAAVRDELTDMAREYRDVPMLARTHGQPATPTTFGKEMAVYAARLGKAVGEVERAAESLSGKLAGASGTYAAHVAAYPDVDWQNFSRTFVTNLGLDHTALATQVNPCDDLAALFDALRRANTILLDMDRDIWLYVSDRYLGQLSTASETGSSTMPHKVNPIDFENSEGNLSKANSDLTFLGDYITTSRLQRDLSDSTVKRNIGAAFAYCLLGYTKAQDGLGKVVPNEEVMREELEATPEIIGEAVQTILRREGHGDAYERVKALTRGKRVTLDDFRDLFDELDVDEGVREELHALTPAGYTGIADDLVADID
;
A
#
# COMPACT_ATOMS: atom_id res chain seq x y z
N MET A 1 1.63 -7.46 26.98
CA MET A 1 2.85 -6.70 27.31
C MET A 1 2.49 -5.22 27.32
N ASP A 2 3.00 -4.43 28.26
CA ASP A 2 2.75 -2.97 28.22
C ASP A 2 3.47 -2.35 27.00
N SER A 3 2.72 -1.60 26.19
CA SER A 3 3.20 -0.92 24.97
C SER A 3 4.42 -0.03 25.19
N LEU A 4 4.62 0.50 26.40
CA LEU A 4 5.79 1.32 26.74
C LEU A 4 7.10 0.53 26.74
N TYR A 5 7.03 -0.80 26.86
CA TYR A 5 8.18 -1.70 26.88
C TYR A 5 8.31 -2.52 25.59
N ALA A 6 7.46 -2.26 24.58
CA ALA A 6 7.59 -2.90 23.28
C ALA A 6 8.89 -2.48 22.59
N VAL A 7 9.63 -3.45 22.05
CA VAL A 7 10.89 -3.19 21.32
C VAL A 7 10.60 -2.51 19.99
N SER A 8 9.58 -2.97 19.28
CA SER A 8 9.15 -2.36 18.02
C SER A 8 8.15 -1.23 18.27
N PRO A 9 8.27 -0.09 17.58
CA PRO A 9 7.32 1.01 17.75
C PRO A 9 5.92 0.66 17.21
N ILE A 10 5.80 -0.32 16.30
CA ILE A 10 4.51 -0.75 15.74
C ILE A 10 3.61 -1.41 16.79
N ASP A 11 4.20 -2.02 17.82
CA ASP A 11 3.50 -2.63 18.96
C ASP A 11 3.56 -1.76 20.23
N GLY A 12 4.27 -0.63 20.15
CA GLY A 12 4.45 0.32 21.24
C GLY A 12 3.79 1.65 20.95
N ARG A 13 4.61 2.66 20.60
CA ARG A 13 4.16 4.04 20.31
C ARG A 13 2.99 4.11 19.34
N TYR A 14 2.95 3.22 18.35
CA TYR A 14 1.97 3.22 17.27
C TYR A 14 0.93 2.11 17.39
N ALA A 15 0.89 1.38 18.51
CA ALA A 15 0.01 0.22 18.71
C ALA A 15 -1.48 0.50 18.49
N GLY A 16 -1.92 1.75 18.72
CA GLY A 16 -3.29 2.17 18.47
C GLY A 16 -3.62 2.30 16.98
N ARG A 17 -2.65 2.71 16.15
CA ARG A 17 -2.82 2.86 14.69
C ARG A 17 -2.66 1.53 13.96
N THR A 18 -1.84 0.64 14.49
CA THR A 18 -1.60 -0.70 13.91
C THR A 18 -2.58 -1.75 14.41
N ALA A 19 -3.47 -1.40 15.35
CA ALA A 19 -4.47 -2.30 15.91
C ALA A 19 -5.34 -3.04 14.87
N PRO A 20 -5.80 -2.39 13.77
CA PRO A 20 -6.58 -3.09 12.74
C PRO A 20 -5.86 -4.28 12.10
N LEU A 21 -4.52 -4.27 12.09
CA LEU A 21 -3.75 -5.39 11.52
C LEU A 21 -3.62 -6.58 12.46
N ARG A 22 -3.96 -6.47 13.75
CA ARG A 22 -3.74 -7.57 14.72
C ARG A 22 -4.50 -8.84 14.35
N GLU A 23 -5.67 -8.69 13.73
CA GLU A 23 -6.49 -9.80 13.26
C GLU A 23 -5.89 -10.53 12.05
N TYR A 24 -4.86 -9.96 11.42
CA TYR A 24 -4.22 -10.54 10.23
C TYR A 24 -2.71 -10.81 10.41
N ALA A 25 -2.03 -10.03 11.22
CA ALA A 25 -0.58 -9.95 11.31
C ALA A 25 0.02 -10.62 12.56
N SER A 26 -0.80 -11.09 13.49
CA SER A 26 -0.36 -11.65 14.77
C SER A 26 -0.13 -13.17 14.71
N GLU A 27 0.59 -13.70 15.70
CA GLU A 27 0.74 -15.15 15.86
C GLU A 27 -0.62 -15.84 16.08
N ALA A 28 -1.53 -15.23 16.84
CA ALA A 28 -2.88 -15.73 17.04
C ALA A 28 -3.68 -15.76 15.73
N ALA A 29 -3.53 -14.74 14.88
CA ALA A 29 -4.13 -14.72 13.55
C ALA A 29 -3.61 -15.86 12.67
N LEU A 30 -2.30 -16.14 12.72
CA LEU A 30 -1.69 -17.28 12.01
C LEU A 30 -2.23 -18.62 12.54
N MET A 31 -2.38 -18.77 13.86
CA MET A 31 -3.00 -19.95 14.46
C MET A 31 -4.44 -20.13 13.97
N ARG A 32 -5.27 -19.09 14.07
CA ARG A 32 -6.66 -19.09 13.59
C ARG A 32 -6.76 -19.48 12.11
N ALA A 33 -5.93 -18.88 11.25
CA ALA A 33 -5.94 -19.20 9.82
C ALA A 33 -5.51 -20.64 9.52
N ARG A 34 -4.57 -21.20 10.29
CA ARG A 34 -4.19 -22.62 10.19
C ARG A 34 -5.33 -23.53 10.63
N VAL A 35 -6.01 -23.22 11.73
CA VAL A 35 -7.21 -23.94 12.19
C VAL A 35 -8.28 -23.92 11.09
N ARG A 36 -8.55 -22.77 10.48
CA ARG A 36 -9.49 -22.66 9.34
C ARG A 36 -9.12 -23.59 8.19
N VAL A 37 -7.85 -23.63 7.79
CA VAL A 37 -7.40 -24.48 6.68
C VAL A 37 -7.56 -25.97 7.01
N GLU A 38 -7.19 -26.40 8.21
CA GLU A 38 -7.34 -27.80 8.65
C GLU A 38 -8.81 -28.23 8.69
N ILE A 39 -9.69 -27.37 9.23
CA ILE A 39 -11.11 -27.66 9.36
C ILE A 39 -11.79 -27.70 7.99
N GLU A 40 -11.57 -26.70 7.15
CA GLU A 40 -12.14 -26.71 5.79
C GLU A 40 -11.60 -27.88 4.97
N TYR A 41 -10.35 -28.29 5.17
CA TYR A 41 -9.79 -29.47 4.50
C TYR A 41 -10.47 -30.76 4.97
N LEU A 42 -10.70 -30.92 6.28
CA LEU A 42 -11.44 -32.06 6.82
C LEU A 42 -12.88 -32.12 6.27
N ILE A 43 -13.57 -30.97 6.21
CA ILE A 43 -14.90 -30.86 5.62
C ILE A 43 -14.85 -31.25 4.12
N ALA A 44 -13.89 -30.72 3.37
CA ALA A 44 -13.74 -31.05 1.95
C ALA A 44 -13.43 -32.54 1.70
N LEU A 45 -12.66 -33.19 2.58
CA LEU A 45 -12.44 -34.63 2.51
C LEU A 45 -13.73 -35.41 2.70
N SER A 46 -14.63 -34.96 3.59
CA SER A 46 -15.93 -35.61 3.83
C SER A 46 -16.88 -35.57 2.62
N ASP A 47 -16.61 -34.71 1.63
CA ASP A 47 -17.37 -34.62 0.38
C ASP A 47 -16.91 -35.64 -0.67
N LEU A 48 -15.86 -36.42 -0.39
CA LEU A 48 -15.39 -37.49 -1.28
C LEU A 48 -16.18 -38.78 -1.03
N ASP A 49 -16.77 -39.36 -2.09
CA ASP A 49 -17.48 -40.65 -1.99
C ASP A 49 -16.62 -41.81 -1.44
N VAL A 50 -15.29 -41.69 -1.52
CA VAL A 50 -14.35 -42.73 -1.07
C VAL A 50 -13.99 -42.65 0.41
N THR A 51 -14.29 -41.55 1.09
CA THR A 51 -13.98 -41.45 2.52
C THR A 51 -14.99 -42.24 3.34
N PRO A 52 -14.58 -42.98 4.38
CA PRO A 52 -15.45 -43.83 5.19
C PRO A 52 -16.24 -43.03 6.24
N PHE A 53 -16.36 -41.71 6.08
CA PHE A 53 -17.04 -40.82 7.00
C PHE A 53 -17.76 -39.70 6.23
N GLU A 54 -18.80 -39.17 6.86
CA GLU A 54 -19.54 -38.00 6.42
C GLU A 54 -19.58 -37.00 7.59
N VAL A 55 -19.62 -35.70 7.28
CA VAL A 55 -19.84 -34.65 8.28
C VAL A 55 -21.19 -34.01 7.99
N ALA A 56 -22.13 -34.15 8.93
CA ALA A 56 -23.49 -33.61 8.79
C ALA A 56 -23.47 -32.08 8.78
N ALA A 57 -24.54 -31.44 8.27
CA ALA A 57 -24.58 -29.99 8.15
C ALA A 57 -24.37 -29.27 9.49
N ASP A 58 -25.03 -29.72 10.56
CA ASP A 58 -24.90 -29.16 11.90
C ASP A 58 -23.45 -29.30 12.43
N ASP A 59 -22.82 -30.45 12.20
CA ASP A 59 -21.41 -30.69 12.60
C ASP A 59 -20.44 -29.81 11.80
N ARG A 60 -20.73 -29.51 10.52
CA ARG A 60 -19.92 -28.58 9.72
C ARG A 60 -20.00 -27.16 10.28
N GLU A 61 -21.18 -26.71 10.70
CA GLU A 61 -21.35 -25.41 11.35
C GLU A 61 -20.59 -25.37 12.68
N GLU A 62 -20.70 -26.42 13.50
CA GLU A 62 -19.97 -26.51 14.78
C GLU A 62 -18.45 -26.52 14.59
N LEU A 63 -17.95 -27.23 13.57
CA LEU A 63 -16.53 -27.18 13.21
C LEU A 63 -16.09 -25.78 12.77
N ARG A 64 -16.90 -25.05 12.01
CA ARG A 64 -16.56 -23.70 11.55
C ARG A 64 -16.50 -22.70 12.69
N THR A 65 -17.38 -22.83 13.69
CA THR A 65 -17.32 -21.98 14.88
C THR A 65 -15.95 -22.02 15.59
N VAL A 66 -15.20 -23.11 15.48
CA VAL A 66 -13.86 -23.23 16.08
C VAL A 66 -12.86 -22.18 15.55
N TYR A 67 -12.91 -21.82 14.26
CA TYR A 67 -12.06 -20.76 13.74
C TYR A 67 -12.77 -19.39 13.66
N GLU A 68 -14.10 -19.36 13.61
CA GLU A 68 -14.90 -18.13 13.55
C GLU A 68 -14.93 -17.41 14.91
N GLU A 69 -14.96 -18.17 16.01
CA GLU A 69 -14.95 -17.65 17.39
C GLU A 69 -13.59 -17.77 18.08
N PHE A 70 -12.53 -18.15 17.33
CA PHE A 70 -11.18 -18.35 17.86
C PHE A 70 -10.66 -17.13 18.61
N ASP A 71 -10.29 -17.31 19.87
CA ASP A 71 -9.95 -16.21 20.78
C ASP A 71 -8.51 -16.28 21.37
N GLU A 72 -8.25 -15.43 22.37
CA GLU A 72 -6.95 -15.38 23.06
C GLU A 72 -6.67 -16.66 23.87
N GLU A 73 -7.72 -17.28 24.44
CA GLU A 73 -7.57 -18.51 25.22
C GLU A 73 -7.24 -19.68 24.30
N ASP A 74 -7.91 -19.78 23.14
CA ASP A 74 -7.57 -20.76 22.11
C ASP A 74 -6.11 -20.61 21.65
N ALA A 75 -5.67 -19.37 21.39
CA ALA A 75 -4.28 -19.10 21.03
C ALA A 75 -3.29 -19.56 22.13
N LYS A 76 -3.63 -19.37 23.41
CA LYS A 76 -2.82 -19.87 24.54
C LYS A 76 -2.80 -21.39 24.59
N ILE A 77 -3.92 -22.06 24.31
CA ILE A 77 -3.98 -23.53 24.26
C ILE A 77 -3.08 -24.06 23.15
N VAL A 78 -3.19 -23.50 21.93
CA VAL A 78 -2.30 -23.87 20.81
C VAL A 78 -0.84 -23.63 21.20
N LYS A 79 -0.53 -22.52 21.88
CA LYS A 79 0.83 -22.24 22.33
C LYS A 79 1.31 -23.22 23.38
N ALA A 80 0.47 -23.60 24.34
CA ALA A 80 0.78 -24.61 25.35
C ALA A 80 1.05 -25.98 24.70
N LEU A 81 0.21 -26.41 23.75
CA LEU A 81 0.42 -27.62 22.95
C LEU A 81 1.76 -27.61 22.19
N GLU A 82 2.23 -26.43 21.78
CA GLU A 82 3.55 -26.28 21.16
C GLU A 82 4.69 -26.46 22.18
N THR A 83 4.64 -25.80 23.33
CA THR A 83 5.81 -25.61 24.21
C THR A 83 5.84 -26.48 25.47
N GLU A 84 4.68 -26.73 26.09
CA GLU A 84 4.58 -27.31 27.44
C GLU A 84 3.76 -28.62 27.47
N GLY A 85 2.87 -28.80 26.48
CA GLY A 85 1.79 -29.79 26.52
C GLY A 85 0.51 -29.19 27.10
N TYR A 86 -0.62 -29.84 26.84
CA TYR A 86 -1.93 -29.40 27.33
C TYR A 86 -2.85 -30.62 27.51
N GLU A 87 -3.46 -30.74 28.70
CA GLU A 87 -4.26 -31.92 29.07
C GLU A 87 -3.48 -33.23 28.83
N ASP A 88 -4.02 -34.13 28.01
CA ASP A 88 -3.43 -35.43 27.67
C ASP A 88 -2.45 -35.36 26.48
N TYR A 89 -2.24 -34.18 25.89
CA TYR A 89 -1.37 -34.00 24.74
C TYR A 89 0.04 -33.54 25.16
N PRO A 90 1.10 -34.25 24.74
CA PRO A 90 2.48 -33.82 25.02
C PRO A 90 2.88 -32.61 24.16
N ALA A 91 3.87 -31.85 24.64
CA ALA A 91 4.47 -30.75 23.87
C ALA A 91 4.98 -31.24 22.51
N THR A 92 4.58 -30.55 21.45
CA THR A 92 4.91 -30.94 20.08
C THR A 92 6.26 -30.38 19.61
N ASN A 93 6.70 -29.25 20.17
CA ASN A 93 7.81 -28.43 19.64
C ASN A 93 7.66 -28.12 18.13
N HIS A 94 6.43 -28.12 17.63
CA HIS A 94 6.11 -27.86 16.23
C HIS A 94 4.72 -27.22 16.13
N ASP A 95 4.67 -25.98 15.65
CA ASP A 95 3.46 -25.14 15.61
C ASP A 95 2.28 -25.77 14.85
N VAL A 96 2.46 -26.30 13.64
CA VAL A 96 1.37 -26.94 12.89
C VAL A 96 0.88 -28.23 13.56
N LYS A 97 1.76 -28.99 14.21
CA LYS A 97 1.36 -30.18 14.97
C LYS A 97 0.54 -29.81 16.22
N ALA A 98 0.84 -28.68 16.85
CA ALA A 98 0.03 -28.15 17.93
C ALA A 98 -1.37 -27.76 17.44
N VAL A 99 -1.49 -27.17 16.23
CA VAL A 99 -2.79 -26.89 15.60
C VAL A 99 -3.56 -28.18 15.31
N GLU A 100 -2.90 -29.23 14.82
CA GLU A 100 -3.55 -30.54 14.61
C GLU A 100 -4.17 -31.09 15.92
N TYR A 101 -3.43 -31.01 17.03
CA TYR A 101 -3.93 -31.43 18.35
C TYR A 101 -5.06 -30.55 18.86
N PHE A 102 -4.99 -29.24 18.62
CA PHE A 102 -6.05 -28.32 18.96
C PHE A 102 -7.33 -28.67 18.19
N VAL A 103 -7.27 -28.83 16.87
CA VAL A 103 -8.43 -29.22 16.04
C VAL A 103 -9.00 -30.56 16.51
N ARG A 104 -8.14 -31.53 16.84
CA ARG A 104 -8.57 -32.84 17.34
C ARG A 104 -9.34 -32.74 18.66
N ARG A 105 -8.91 -31.85 19.55
CA ARG A 105 -9.59 -31.58 20.82
C ARG A 105 -10.92 -30.87 20.61
N SER A 106 -11.02 -30.03 19.58
CA SER A 106 -12.21 -29.23 19.27
C SER A 106 -13.20 -29.94 18.35
N LEU A 107 -13.07 -31.25 18.11
CA LEU A 107 -14.06 -32.02 17.36
C LEU A 107 -15.36 -32.14 18.16
N PRO A 108 -16.54 -32.05 17.52
CA PRO A 108 -17.82 -32.29 18.18
C PRO A 108 -17.92 -33.68 18.83
N ASP A 109 -18.69 -33.77 19.91
CA ASP A 109 -18.91 -35.03 20.62
C ASP A 109 -19.52 -36.08 19.70
N GLY A 110 -18.82 -37.20 19.51
CA GLY A 110 -19.27 -38.31 18.66
C GLY A 110 -18.65 -38.36 17.26
N LEU A 111 -17.90 -37.33 16.85
CA LEU A 111 -17.09 -37.36 15.62
C LEU A 111 -15.69 -37.91 15.89
N ASP A 112 -15.46 -39.18 15.54
CA ASP A 112 -14.12 -39.80 15.59
C ASP A 112 -13.34 -39.59 14.28
N LEU A 113 -12.99 -38.32 14.00
CA LEU A 113 -12.23 -37.91 12.80
C LEU A 113 -10.76 -37.60 13.07
N GLY A 114 -10.25 -37.93 14.27
CA GLY A 114 -8.90 -37.56 14.66
C GLY A 114 -7.79 -38.10 13.74
N SER A 115 -8.04 -39.19 13.01
CA SER A 115 -7.11 -39.78 12.02
C SER A 115 -7.13 -39.11 10.65
N TRP A 116 -8.12 -38.23 10.41
CA TRP A 116 -8.35 -37.53 9.14
C TRP A 116 -7.91 -36.07 9.17
N ILE A 117 -7.70 -35.50 10.36
CA ILE A 117 -7.07 -34.19 10.52
C ILE A 117 -5.65 -34.26 9.94
N HIS A 118 -5.27 -33.26 9.15
CA HIS A 118 -3.99 -33.21 8.45
C HIS A 118 -3.72 -34.39 7.50
N PHE A 119 -4.75 -35.10 7.04
CA PHE A 119 -4.59 -36.29 6.21
C PHE A 119 -3.81 -35.99 4.91
N ALA A 120 -2.67 -36.68 4.75
CA ALA A 120 -1.75 -36.57 3.61
C ALA A 120 -1.12 -35.17 3.35
N LEU A 121 -1.44 -34.18 4.19
CA LEU A 121 -0.87 -32.84 4.11
C LEU A 121 0.59 -32.81 4.57
N THR A 122 1.29 -31.77 4.14
CA THR A 122 2.49 -31.29 4.81
C THR A 122 2.20 -29.97 5.50
N SER A 123 2.99 -29.60 6.51
CA SER A 123 2.83 -28.32 7.24
C SER A 123 2.74 -27.10 6.30
N GLU A 124 3.41 -27.13 5.16
CA GLU A 124 3.34 -26.05 4.17
C GLU A 124 2.08 -26.00 3.34
N ASP A 125 1.33 -27.09 3.17
CA ASP A 125 -0.01 -27.01 2.57
C ASP A 125 -0.89 -26.09 3.43
N VAL A 126 -0.76 -26.19 4.76
CA VAL A 126 -1.49 -25.33 5.72
C VAL A 126 -0.89 -23.92 5.77
N ASN A 127 0.42 -23.79 5.96
CA ASN A 127 1.07 -22.49 6.15
C ASN A 127 0.89 -21.55 4.96
N ASN A 128 1.06 -22.06 3.73
CA ASN A 128 1.02 -21.19 2.56
C ASN A 128 -0.37 -20.59 2.36
N LEU A 129 -1.43 -21.39 2.58
CA LEU A 129 -2.82 -20.95 2.51
C LEU A 129 -3.14 -19.97 3.64
N ALA A 130 -2.74 -20.30 4.88
CA ALA A 130 -2.95 -19.43 6.04
C ALA A 130 -2.34 -18.04 5.85
N HIS A 131 -1.11 -17.93 5.33
CA HIS A 131 -0.49 -16.63 5.07
C HIS A 131 -1.29 -15.78 4.08
N ARG A 132 -1.92 -16.38 3.07
CA ARG A 132 -2.69 -15.66 2.03
C ARG A 132 -4.10 -15.32 2.48
N LEU A 133 -4.72 -16.20 3.25
CA LEU A 133 -5.97 -15.93 3.96
C LEU A 133 -5.85 -14.76 4.96
N LEU A 134 -4.64 -14.42 5.38
CA LEU A 134 -4.36 -13.26 6.23
C LEU A 134 -3.92 -12.05 5.42
N ALA A 135 -3.01 -12.23 4.45
CA ALA A 135 -2.47 -11.13 3.67
C ALA A 135 -3.55 -10.46 2.79
N LYS A 136 -4.45 -11.25 2.20
CA LYS A 136 -5.53 -10.75 1.34
C LYS A 136 -6.44 -9.75 2.07
N PRO A 137 -7.15 -10.13 3.15
CA PRO A 137 -7.98 -9.17 3.88
C PRO A 137 -7.17 -8.08 4.59
N ALA A 138 -5.92 -8.32 5.03
CA ALA A 138 -5.07 -7.24 5.55
C ALA A 138 -4.87 -6.11 4.52
N VAL A 139 -4.76 -6.47 3.24
CA VAL A 139 -4.63 -5.49 2.16
C VAL A 139 -5.99 -4.90 1.80
N GLU A 140 -6.99 -5.74 1.53
CA GLU A 140 -8.32 -5.33 1.05
C GLU A 140 -9.11 -4.52 2.07
N GLU A 141 -9.05 -4.89 3.35
CA GLU A 141 -9.89 -4.33 4.41
C GLU A 141 -9.18 -3.24 5.23
N VAL A 142 -7.83 -3.20 5.20
CA VAL A 142 -7.05 -2.26 6.03
C VAL A 142 -6.17 -1.32 5.19
N LEU A 143 -5.35 -1.82 4.27
CA LEU A 143 -4.39 -0.95 3.57
C LEU A 143 -5.01 -0.19 2.39
N LEU A 144 -5.82 -0.88 1.57
CA LEU A 144 -6.44 -0.31 0.38
C LEU A 144 -7.41 0.83 0.71
N PRO A 145 -8.27 0.75 1.73
CA PRO A 145 -9.15 1.86 2.08
C PRO A 145 -8.38 3.13 2.45
N GLU A 146 -7.27 3.00 3.18
CA GLU A 146 -6.43 4.14 3.59
C GLU A 146 -5.68 4.75 2.39
N LEU A 147 -5.17 3.91 1.47
CA LEU A 147 -4.59 4.38 0.21
C LEU A 147 -5.61 5.09 -0.68
N ALA A 148 -6.82 4.55 -0.78
CA ALA A 148 -7.92 5.13 -1.54
C ALA A 148 -8.34 6.48 -0.93
N ALA A 149 -8.41 6.58 0.40
CA ALA A 149 -8.72 7.84 1.08
C ALA A 149 -7.70 8.94 0.77
N VAL A 150 -6.40 8.61 0.74
CA VAL A 150 -5.35 9.56 0.34
C VAL A 150 -5.53 10.00 -1.12
N ARG A 151 -5.82 9.06 -2.04
CA ARG A 151 -6.11 9.38 -3.44
C ARG A 151 -7.31 10.30 -3.58
N ASP A 152 -8.38 10.02 -2.84
CA ASP A 152 -9.64 10.77 -2.93
C ASP A 152 -9.45 12.20 -2.40
N GLU A 153 -8.75 12.37 -1.28
CA GLU A 153 -8.38 13.68 -0.76
C GLU A 153 -7.55 14.48 -1.77
N LEU A 154 -6.55 13.85 -2.42
CA LEU A 154 -5.77 14.51 -3.49
C LEU A 154 -6.63 14.88 -4.69
N THR A 155 -7.63 14.06 -5.02
CA THR A 155 -8.57 14.34 -6.11
C THR A 155 -9.47 15.53 -5.78
N ASP A 156 -9.95 15.60 -4.53
CA ASP A 156 -10.77 16.70 -4.05
C ASP A 156 -9.96 18.00 -4.00
N MET A 157 -8.74 17.98 -3.45
CA MET A 157 -7.80 19.12 -3.50
C MET A 157 -7.49 19.54 -4.93
N ALA A 158 -7.29 18.58 -5.84
CA ALA A 158 -7.02 18.88 -7.24
C ALA A 158 -8.18 19.63 -7.89
N ARG A 159 -9.42 19.22 -7.61
CA ARG A 159 -10.65 19.84 -8.13
C ARG A 159 -10.94 21.19 -7.48
N GLU A 160 -10.76 21.29 -6.16
CA GLU A 160 -11.00 22.52 -5.40
C GLU A 160 -10.06 23.64 -5.83
N TYR A 161 -8.77 23.32 -6.01
CA TYR A 161 -7.72 24.30 -6.29
C TYR A 161 -7.21 24.24 -7.73
N ARG A 162 -8.07 23.83 -8.67
CA ARG A 162 -7.73 23.57 -10.08
C ARG A 162 -7.20 24.80 -10.82
N ASP A 163 -7.62 25.99 -10.42
CA ASP A 163 -7.25 27.26 -11.05
C ASP A 163 -6.27 28.10 -10.22
N VAL A 164 -5.79 27.60 -9.07
CA VAL A 164 -4.82 28.32 -8.21
C VAL A 164 -3.46 28.32 -8.89
N PRO A 165 -2.96 29.46 -9.42
CA PRO A 165 -1.71 29.50 -10.16
C PRO A 165 -0.52 29.34 -9.21
N MET A 166 0.46 28.55 -9.65
CA MET A 166 1.65 28.22 -8.88
C MET A 166 2.90 28.32 -9.75
N LEU A 167 3.96 28.92 -9.21
CA LEU A 167 5.27 28.91 -9.87
C LEU A 167 5.83 27.49 -9.84
N ALA A 168 6.04 26.88 -11.00
CA ALA A 168 6.67 25.57 -11.06
C ALA A 168 8.18 25.68 -10.76
N ARG A 169 8.76 24.59 -10.27
CA ARG A 169 10.20 24.48 -10.04
C ARG A 169 10.80 23.32 -10.82
N THR A 170 11.77 23.60 -11.69
CA THR A 170 12.57 22.57 -12.38
C THR A 170 14.03 22.74 -11.99
N HIS A 171 14.69 21.65 -11.61
CA HIS A 171 16.02 21.71 -10.95
C HIS A 171 16.06 22.65 -9.73
N GLY A 172 14.92 22.82 -9.05
CA GLY A 172 14.75 23.76 -7.93
C GLY A 172 14.78 25.24 -8.34
N GLN A 173 14.66 25.57 -9.63
CA GLN A 173 14.64 26.93 -10.14
C GLN A 173 13.24 27.30 -10.68
N PRO A 174 12.84 28.58 -10.61
CA PRO A 174 11.62 29.07 -11.24
C PRO A 174 11.47 28.61 -12.70
N ALA A 175 10.29 28.14 -13.04
CA ALA A 175 9.95 27.61 -14.35
C ALA A 175 8.54 28.04 -14.78
N THR A 176 8.12 27.59 -15.96
CA THR A 176 6.80 27.85 -16.53
C THR A 176 5.69 27.53 -15.52
N PRO A 177 4.77 28.47 -15.22
CA PRO A 177 3.74 28.29 -14.21
C PRO A 177 2.85 27.07 -14.47
N THR A 178 2.29 26.57 -13.38
CA THR A 178 1.31 25.49 -13.32
C THR A 178 0.16 25.94 -12.41
N THR A 179 -0.73 25.02 -12.03
CA THR A 179 -1.70 25.25 -10.96
C THR A 179 -1.48 24.25 -9.84
N PHE A 180 -1.72 24.65 -8.59
CA PHE A 180 -1.62 23.76 -7.43
C PHE A 180 -2.51 22.51 -7.60
N GLY A 181 -3.76 22.70 -8.05
CA GLY A 181 -4.67 21.58 -8.29
C GLY A 181 -4.15 20.58 -9.31
N LYS A 182 -3.57 21.04 -10.43
CA LYS A 182 -2.92 20.16 -11.41
C LYS A 182 -1.73 19.37 -10.83
N GLU A 183 -0.96 19.90 -9.88
CA GLU A 183 0.10 19.10 -9.25
C GLU A 183 -0.45 18.04 -8.29
N MET A 184 -1.56 18.33 -7.57
CA MET A 184 -2.27 17.31 -6.79
C MET A 184 -2.89 16.23 -7.70
N ALA A 185 -3.41 16.63 -8.86
CA ALA A 185 -3.95 15.74 -9.90
C ALA A 185 -2.92 14.70 -10.35
N VAL A 186 -1.65 15.09 -10.49
CA VAL A 186 -0.57 14.18 -10.89
C VAL A 186 -0.38 13.07 -9.86
N TYR A 187 -0.41 13.39 -8.56
CA TYR A 187 -0.33 12.38 -7.51
C TYR A 187 -1.58 11.50 -7.44
N ALA A 188 -2.78 12.10 -7.50
CA ALA A 188 -4.04 11.38 -7.52
C ALA A 188 -4.09 10.34 -8.66
N ALA A 189 -3.76 10.75 -9.89
CA ALA A 189 -3.78 9.87 -11.06
C ALA A 189 -2.72 8.74 -10.98
N ARG A 190 -1.52 9.03 -10.45
CA ARG A 190 -0.48 8.02 -10.22
C ARG A 190 -0.93 7.02 -9.15
N LEU A 191 -1.51 7.52 -8.06
CA LEU A 191 -1.96 6.71 -6.93
C LEU A 191 -3.17 5.85 -7.31
N GLY A 192 -4.11 6.36 -8.10
CA GLY A 192 -5.24 5.58 -8.64
C GLY A 192 -4.79 4.35 -9.43
N LYS A 193 -3.77 4.51 -10.29
CA LYS A 193 -3.17 3.36 -11.00
C LYS A 193 -2.51 2.36 -10.05
N ALA A 194 -1.81 2.85 -9.01
CA ALA A 194 -1.15 2.00 -8.03
C ALA A 194 -2.16 1.25 -7.13
N VAL A 195 -3.26 1.90 -6.74
CA VAL A 195 -4.38 1.26 -6.01
C VAL A 195 -4.92 0.08 -6.81
N GLY A 196 -5.24 0.28 -8.09
CA GLY A 196 -5.71 -0.82 -8.94
C GLY A 196 -4.69 -1.93 -9.16
N GLU A 197 -3.39 -1.64 -9.08
CA GLU A 197 -2.34 -2.67 -9.12
C GLU A 197 -2.26 -3.47 -7.83
N VAL A 198 -2.40 -2.82 -6.67
CA VAL A 198 -2.47 -3.47 -5.35
C VAL A 198 -3.70 -4.37 -5.27
N GLU A 199 -4.87 -3.89 -5.70
CA GLU A 199 -6.11 -4.67 -5.79
C GLU A 199 -5.91 -5.94 -6.61
N ARG A 200 -5.42 -5.82 -7.86
CA ARG A 200 -5.17 -6.98 -8.72
C ARG A 200 -4.17 -7.96 -8.12
N ALA A 201 -3.12 -7.46 -7.46
CA ALA A 201 -2.12 -8.32 -6.84
C ALA A 201 -2.66 -9.07 -5.62
N ALA A 202 -3.53 -8.44 -4.82
CA ALA A 202 -4.23 -9.08 -3.70
C ALA A 202 -5.24 -10.13 -4.19
N GLU A 203 -5.98 -9.83 -5.26
CA GLU A 203 -6.92 -10.77 -5.90
C GLU A 203 -6.21 -12.01 -6.46
N SER A 204 -4.99 -11.83 -6.99
CA SER A 204 -4.19 -12.89 -7.63
C SER A 204 -3.33 -13.69 -6.65
N LEU A 205 -3.53 -13.54 -5.33
CA LEU A 205 -2.84 -14.35 -4.34
C LEU A 205 -3.20 -15.83 -4.53
N SER A 206 -2.17 -16.68 -4.57
CA SER A 206 -2.32 -18.07 -5.03
C SER A 206 -1.81 -19.07 -3.99
N GLY A 207 -2.58 -20.12 -3.74
CA GLY A 207 -2.26 -21.18 -2.81
C GLY A 207 -1.86 -22.49 -3.50
N LYS A 208 -1.20 -23.39 -2.76
CA LYS A 208 -0.94 -24.77 -3.18
C LYS A 208 -1.43 -25.77 -2.14
N LEU A 209 -1.86 -26.94 -2.60
CA LEU A 209 -2.06 -28.12 -1.77
C LEU A 209 -1.57 -29.33 -2.58
N ALA A 210 -0.45 -29.93 -2.18
CA ALA A 210 0.17 -31.01 -2.98
C ALA A 210 1.07 -31.95 -2.17
N GLY A 211 1.04 -31.87 -0.83
CA GLY A 211 1.82 -32.73 0.06
C GLY A 211 3.30 -32.38 0.09
N ALA A 212 4.09 -33.33 0.63
CA ALA A 212 5.47 -33.10 1.08
C ALA A 212 6.46 -32.53 0.04
N SER A 213 6.29 -32.84 -1.25
CA SER A 213 7.20 -32.38 -2.31
C SER A 213 6.47 -31.86 -3.56
N GLY A 214 5.17 -31.60 -3.45
CA GLY A 214 4.38 -31.10 -4.57
C GLY A 214 3.89 -32.16 -5.56
N THR A 215 3.79 -33.42 -5.13
CA THR A 215 3.55 -34.57 -6.03
C THR A 215 2.32 -35.40 -5.65
N TYR A 216 1.58 -35.02 -4.61
CA TYR A 216 0.43 -35.76 -4.09
C TYR A 216 0.77 -37.21 -3.66
N ALA A 217 2.05 -37.56 -3.47
CA ALA A 217 2.48 -38.95 -3.28
C ALA A 217 1.77 -39.68 -2.13
N ALA A 218 1.61 -39.03 -0.97
CA ALA A 218 0.88 -39.60 0.17
C ALA A 218 -0.62 -39.77 -0.12
N HIS A 219 -1.22 -38.79 -0.81
CA HIS A 219 -2.63 -38.79 -1.18
C HIS A 219 -2.93 -39.97 -2.13
N VAL A 220 -2.14 -40.09 -3.22
CA VAL A 220 -2.27 -41.16 -4.22
C VAL A 220 -1.96 -42.55 -3.63
N ALA A 221 -1.01 -42.64 -2.69
CA ALA A 221 -0.70 -43.91 -2.03
C ALA A 221 -1.88 -44.44 -1.20
N ALA A 222 -2.65 -43.54 -0.59
CA ALA A 222 -3.81 -43.92 0.23
C ALA A 222 -5.09 -44.09 -0.59
N TYR A 223 -5.35 -43.19 -1.54
CA TYR A 223 -6.51 -43.23 -2.44
C TYR A 223 -6.08 -42.94 -3.88
N PRO A 224 -5.69 -43.97 -4.66
CA PRO A 224 -5.13 -43.80 -6.00
C PRO A 224 -6.16 -43.37 -7.06
N ASP A 225 -7.44 -43.63 -6.81
CA ASP A 225 -8.53 -43.37 -7.76
C ASP A 225 -9.15 -41.97 -7.61
N VAL A 226 -8.72 -41.18 -6.62
CA VAL A 226 -9.17 -39.79 -6.42
C VAL A 226 -8.35 -38.84 -7.30
N ASP A 227 -9.04 -37.94 -8.01
CA ASP A 227 -8.39 -36.84 -8.72
C ASP A 227 -7.94 -35.74 -7.74
N TRP A 228 -6.79 -35.98 -7.10
CA TRP A 228 -6.20 -35.07 -6.13
C TRP A 228 -5.81 -33.71 -6.71
N GLN A 229 -5.55 -33.62 -8.02
CA GLN A 229 -5.23 -32.35 -8.67
C GLN A 229 -6.48 -31.47 -8.77
N ASN A 230 -7.61 -32.06 -9.16
CA ASN A 230 -8.89 -31.34 -9.17
C ASN A 230 -9.38 -31.03 -7.76
N PHE A 231 -9.23 -31.96 -6.81
CA PHE A 231 -9.52 -31.72 -5.40
C PHE A 231 -8.76 -30.50 -4.87
N SER A 232 -7.44 -30.47 -5.08
CA SER A 232 -6.58 -29.38 -4.65
C SER A 232 -6.97 -28.04 -5.27
N ARG A 233 -7.20 -28.01 -6.59
CA ARG A 233 -7.69 -26.81 -7.28
C ARG A 233 -8.97 -26.29 -6.65
N THR A 234 -9.96 -27.17 -6.50
CA THR A 234 -11.28 -26.81 -5.96
C THR A 234 -11.17 -26.29 -4.53
N PHE A 235 -10.41 -26.98 -3.69
CA PHE A 235 -10.17 -26.58 -2.30
C PHE A 235 -9.55 -25.19 -2.20
N VAL A 236 -8.46 -24.93 -2.94
CA VAL A 236 -7.78 -23.63 -2.93
C VAL A 236 -8.68 -22.52 -3.47
N THR A 237 -9.43 -22.77 -4.55
CA THR A 237 -10.36 -21.77 -5.09
C THR A 237 -11.55 -21.48 -4.17
N ASN A 238 -12.03 -22.49 -3.41
CA ASN A 238 -13.08 -22.29 -2.41
C ASN A 238 -12.62 -21.42 -1.23
N LEU A 239 -11.31 -21.37 -0.97
CA LEU A 239 -10.71 -20.45 -0.01
C LEU A 239 -10.56 -19.02 -0.57
N GLY A 240 -10.95 -18.77 -1.84
CA GLY A 240 -10.87 -17.45 -2.48
C GLY A 240 -9.47 -17.11 -2.99
N LEU A 241 -8.63 -18.11 -3.26
CA LEU A 241 -7.26 -17.98 -3.77
C LEU A 241 -7.11 -18.63 -5.15
N ASP A 242 -6.18 -18.12 -5.95
CA ASP A 242 -5.77 -18.79 -7.17
C ASP A 242 -5.01 -20.09 -6.87
N HIS A 243 -5.07 -21.08 -7.77
CA HIS A 243 -4.41 -22.37 -7.54
C HIS A 243 -3.05 -22.49 -8.25
N THR A 244 -2.00 -22.68 -7.47
CA THR A 244 -0.65 -22.98 -7.92
C THR A 244 -0.45 -24.49 -8.08
N ALA A 245 -0.58 -24.97 -9.32
CA ALA A 245 -0.53 -26.40 -9.65
C ALA A 245 0.88 -27.02 -9.58
N LEU A 246 1.94 -26.23 -9.79
CA LEU A 246 3.32 -26.69 -9.80
C LEU A 246 4.07 -26.00 -8.66
N ALA A 247 4.37 -26.76 -7.62
CA ALA A 247 5.07 -26.29 -6.43
C ALA A 247 6.01 -27.40 -5.93
N THR A 248 6.93 -27.04 -5.04
CA THR A 248 7.72 -28.00 -4.29
C THR A 248 7.02 -28.30 -2.95
N GLN A 249 7.75 -28.42 -1.85
CA GLN A 249 7.11 -28.42 -0.54
C GLN A 249 6.45 -27.08 -0.22
N VAL A 250 6.98 -25.97 -0.76
CA VAL A 250 6.48 -24.60 -0.52
C VAL A 250 5.78 -24.04 -1.76
N ASN A 251 4.87 -23.10 -1.55
CA ASN A 251 4.44 -22.19 -2.62
C ASN A 251 5.63 -21.27 -2.97
N PRO A 252 5.93 -21.01 -4.26
CA PRO A 252 7.08 -20.22 -4.68
C PRO A 252 7.03 -18.75 -4.23
N CYS A 253 5.87 -18.24 -3.80
CA CYS A 253 5.67 -16.90 -3.25
C CYS A 253 5.89 -15.74 -4.24
N ASP A 254 5.92 -15.99 -5.54
CA ASP A 254 5.94 -14.95 -6.58
C ASP A 254 4.70 -14.05 -6.51
N ASP A 255 3.55 -14.59 -6.08
CA ASP A 255 2.32 -13.87 -5.85
C ASP A 255 2.45 -12.82 -4.72
N LEU A 256 3.08 -13.21 -3.61
CA LEU A 256 3.38 -12.29 -2.51
C LEU A 256 4.41 -11.23 -2.92
N ALA A 257 5.43 -11.61 -3.69
CA ALA A 257 6.42 -10.65 -4.20
C ALA A 257 5.76 -9.60 -5.11
N ALA A 258 4.85 -10.02 -6.00
CA ALA A 258 4.08 -9.10 -6.84
C ALA A 258 3.21 -8.13 -6.01
N LEU A 259 2.57 -8.62 -4.94
CA LEU A 259 1.84 -7.77 -3.99
C LEU A 259 2.76 -6.76 -3.30
N PHE A 260 3.94 -7.18 -2.85
CA PHE A 260 4.89 -6.30 -2.19
C PHE A 260 5.42 -5.22 -3.12
N ASP A 261 5.68 -5.54 -4.39
CA ASP A 261 6.09 -4.56 -5.39
C ASP A 261 4.99 -3.56 -5.74
N ALA A 262 3.72 -4.01 -5.79
CA ALA A 262 2.57 -3.12 -5.96
C ALA A 262 2.45 -2.12 -4.80
N LEU A 263 2.56 -2.60 -3.55
CA LEU A 263 2.57 -1.73 -2.37
C LEU A 263 3.76 -0.76 -2.38
N ARG A 264 4.95 -1.23 -2.76
CA ARG A 264 6.14 -0.38 -2.88
C ARG A 264 5.93 0.76 -3.87
N ARG A 265 5.26 0.49 -5.01
CA ARG A 265 4.97 1.52 -6.00
C ARG A 265 4.05 2.61 -5.43
N ALA A 266 2.98 2.22 -4.72
CA ALA A 266 2.12 3.17 -4.02
C ALA A 266 2.91 3.98 -2.98
N ASN A 267 3.72 3.32 -2.16
CA ASN A 267 4.58 3.96 -1.16
C ASN A 267 5.55 4.95 -1.79
N THR A 268 6.16 4.63 -2.94
CA THR A 268 7.09 5.54 -3.63
C THR A 268 6.39 6.78 -4.17
N ILE A 269 5.13 6.69 -4.59
CA ILE A 269 4.33 7.86 -5.01
C ILE A 269 4.07 8.76 -3.79
N LEU A 270 3.71 8.17 -2.65
CA LEU A 270 3.49 8.94 -1.41
C LEU A 270 4.78 9.52 -0.84
N LEU A 271 5.91 8.82 -0.91
CA LEU A 271 7.23 9.35 -0.53
C LEU A 271 7.64 10.58 -1.35
N ASP A 272 7.30 10.57 -2.63
CA ASP A 272 7.52 11.69 -3.55
C ASP A 272 6.62 12.88 -3.15
N MET A 273 5.34 12.61 -2.88
CA MET A 273 4.38 13.60 -2.41
C MET A 273 4.76 14.21 -1.05
N ASP A 274 5.15 13.39 -0.07
CA ASP A 274 5.52 13.83 1.28
C ASP A 274 6.67 14.85 1.21
N ARG A 275 7.63 14.65 0.30
CA ARG A 275 8.77 15.55 0.08
C ARG A 275 8.38 16.83 -0.62
N ASP A 276 7.54 16.77 -1.64
CA ASP A 276 7.08 17.96 -2.36
C ASP A 276 6.16 18.81 -1.47
N ILE A 277 5.27 18.19 -0.69
CA ILE A 277 4.47 18.89 0.32
C ILE A 277 5.36 19.52 1.39
N TRP A 278 6.40 18.83 1.85
CA TRP A 278 7.37 19.41 2.78
C TRP A 278 8.01 20.68 2.20
N LEU A 279 8.39 20.65 0.93
CA LEU A 279 8.93 21.83 0.22
C LEU A 279 7.89 22.93 0.07
N TYR A 280 6.65 22.61 -0.28
CA TYR A 280 5.57 23.59 -0.35
C TYR A 280 5.27 24.25 1.01
N VAL A 281 5.33 23.50 2.11
CA VAL A 281 5.23 24.07 3.47
C VAL A 281 6.45 24.98 3.76
N SER A 282 7.66 24.55 3.39
CA SER A 282 8.89 25.36 3.53
C SER A 282 8.81 26.68 2.77
N ASP A 283 8.28 26.65 1.53
CA ASP A 283 8.07 27.83 0.68
C ASP A 283 6.86 28.66 1.08
N ARG A 284 6.09 28.20 2.08
CA ARG A 284 4.83 28.79 2.58
C ARG A 284 3.68 28.75 1.57
N TYR A 285 3.78 27.90 0.55
CA TYR A 285 2.69 27.59 -0.37
C TYR A 285 1.58 26.82 0.33
N LEU A 286 1.90 26.06 1.38
CA LEU A 286 0.94 25.39 2.23
C LEU A 286 1.00 25.96 3.66
N GLY A 287 -0.14 26.41 4.16
CA GLY A 287 -0.38 26.73 5.56
C GLY A 287 -1.05 25.57 6.31
N GLN A 288 -1.42 25.78 7.57
CA GLN A 288 -2.28 24.87 8.34
C GLN A 288 -3.60 25.53 8.70
N LEU A 289 -4.70 24.77 8.68
CA LEU A 289 -5.95 25.15 9.32
C LEU A 289 -5.68 25.40 10.81
N SER A 290 -5.99 26.60 11.30
CA SER A 290 -5.78 26.94 12.71
C SER A 290 -6.74 26.13 13.59
N THR A 291 -6.26 25.04 14.21
CA THR A 291 -6.97 24.37 15.29
C THR A 291 -6.50 24.95 16.62
N ALA A 292 -7.45 25.34 17.49
CA ALA A 292 -7.16 26.03 18.75
C ALA A 292 -6.42 25.16 19.81
N SER A 293 -6.09 23.90 19.50
CA SER A 293 -5.64 22.89 20.46
C SER A 293 -4.26 22.28 20.19
N GLU A 294 -3.59 22.59 19.08
CA GLU A 294 -2.24 22.05 18.84
C GLU A 294 -1.16 22.99 19.43
N THR A 295 -0.50 22.53 20.50
CA THR A 295 0.79 23.11 20.91
C THR A 295 1.84 22.80 19.84
N GLY A 296 2.14 23.79 19.00
CA GLY A 296 3.31 23.79 18.11
C GLY A 296 4.64 23.79 18.89
N SER A 297 5.74 24.10 18.20
CA SER A 297 7.09 24.11 18.79
C SER A 297 7.11 24.74 20.19
N SER A 298 7.68 24.01 21.16
CA SER A 298 7.70 24.40 22.58
C SER A 298 8.36 25.76 22.86
N THR A 299 9.06 26.32 21.87
CA THR A 299 9.72 27.63 21.94
C THR A 299 9.22 28.64 20.88
N MET A 300 8.48 28.21 19.85
CA MET A 300 8.05 29.05 18.72
C MET A 300 6.57 28.81 18.35
N PRO A 301 5.62 29.54 18.96
CA PRO A 301 4.19 29.29 18.84
C PRO A 301 3.57 29.58 17.46
N HIS A 302 4.31 30.19 16.54
CA HIS A 302 3.88 30.46 15.16
C HIS A 302 4.38 29.41 14.15
N LYS A 303 5.19 28.43 14.58
CA LYS A 303 5.83 27.45 13.69
C LYS A 303 4.90 26.28 13.42
N VAL A 304 4.37 26.25 12.19
CA VAL A 304 3.71 25.09 11.58
C VAL A 304 4.78 24.12 11.09
N ASN A 305 4.73 22.85 11.53
CA ASN A 305 5.70 21.83 11.12
C ASN A 305 4.95 20.71 10.35
N PRO A 306 5.46 20.25 9.20
CA PRO A 306 4.86 19.16 8.42
C PRO A 306 5.14 17.77 9.03
N ILE A 307 4.97 17.61 10.35
CA ILE A 307 5.38 16.40 11.09
C ILE A 307 4.65 15.14 10.65
N ASP A 308 3.43 15.27 10.16
CA ASP A 308 2.63 14.14 9.70
C ASP A 308 3.21 13.58 8.39
N PHE A 309 3.60 14.45 7.44
CA PHE A 309 4.31 14.06 6.22
C PHE A 309 5.73 13.52 6.50
N GLU A 310 6.47 14.12 7.43
CA GLU A 310 7.80 13.60 7.84
C GLU A 310 7.69 12.20 8.49
N ASN A 311 6.61 11.96 9.24
CA ASN A 311 6.33 10.65 9.83
C ASN A 311 5.90 9.64 8.77
N SER A 312 5.06 10.05 7.81
CA SER A 312 4.70 9.25 6.66
C SER A 312 5.95 8.82 5.90
N GLU A 313 6.81 9.78 5.53
CA GLU A 313 8.04 9.53 4.77
C GLU A 313 8.93 8.48 5.46
N GLY A 314 9.14 8.62 6.76
CA GLY A 314 9.96 7.69 7.54
C GLY A 314 9.40 6.27 7.57
N ASN A 315 8.09 6.12 7.80
CA ASN A 315 7.46 4.81 7.87
C ASN A 315 7.37 4.15 6.49
N LEU A 316 7.01 4.89 5.43
CA LEU A 316 6.98 4.37 4.06
C LEU A 316 8.36 3.94 3.56
N SER A 317 9.42 4.66 3.96
CA SER A 317 10.80 4.25 3.67
C SER A 317 11.15 2.93 4.36
N LYS A 318 10.74 2.76 5.62
CA LYS A 318 10.93 1.50 6.35
C LYS A 318 10.10 0.36 5.76
N ALA A 319 8.84 0.61 5.41
CA ALA A 319 7.97 -0.34 4.72
C ALA A 319 8.62 -0.83 3.43
N ASN A 320 9.11 0.08 2.58
CA ASN A 320 9.76 -0.29 1.32
C ASN A 320 11.02 -1.11 1.52
N SER A 321 11.82 -0.82 2.55
CA SER A 321 12.97 -1.65 2.90
C SER A 321 12.56 -3.08 3.24
N ASP A 322 11.50 -3.26 4.03
CA ASP A 322 11.02 -4.58 4.44
C ASP A 322 10.35 -5.33 3.28
N LEU A 323 9.50 -4.65 2.51
CA LEU A 323 8.82 -5.23 1.35
C LEU A 323 9.83 -5.70 0.29
N THR A 324 10.89 -4.93 0.05
CA THR A 324 11.99 -5.33 -0.85
C THR A 324 12.66 -6.60 -0.34
N PHE A 325 13.10 -6.58 0.93
CA PHE A 325 13.75 -7.74 1.53
C PHE A 325 12.86 -8.98 1.51
N LEU A 326 11.57 -8.83 1.86
CA LEU A 326 10.61 -9.93 1.86
C LEU A 326 10.45 -10.51 0.47
N GLY A 327 10.17 -9.69 -0.56
CA GLY A 327 9.98 -10.14 -1.94
C GLY A 327 11.21 -10.85 -2.52
N ASP A 328 12.40 -10.30 -2.26
CA ASP A 328 13.66 -10.89 -2.72
C ASP A 328 13.98 -12.21 -1.99
N TYR A 329 13.67 -12.31 -0.70
CA TYR A 329 14.09 -13.44 0.13
C TYR A 329 13.15 -14.64 -0.01
N ILE A 330 11.83 -14.45 0.04
CA ILE A 330 10.88 -15.57 0.13
C ILE A 330 10.69 -16.32 -1.19
N THR A 331 11.15 -15.76 -2.30
CA THR A 331 11.09 -16.36 -3.65
C THR A 331 12.26 -17.30 -3.95
N THR A 332 13.26 -17.36 -3.06
CA THR A 332 14.43 -18.22 -3.24
C THR A 332 14.53 -19.26 -2.13
N SER A 333 14.52 -20.54 -2.51
CA SER A 333 14.75 -21.63 -1.57
C SER A 333 15.65 -22.71 -2.15
N ARG A 334 16.48 -23.33 -1.30
CA ARG A 334 17.41 -24.39 -1.70
C ARG A 334 16.63 -25.69 -1.99
N LEU A 335 16.83 -26.23 -3.20
CA LEU A 335 16.22 -27.50 -3.65
C LEU A 335 14.68 -27.48 -3.53
N GLN A 336 14.06 -28.52 -2.96
CA GLN A 336 12.61 -28.58 -2.77
C GLN A 336 12.12 -27.66 -1.65
N ARG A 337 12.98 -27.31 -0.70
CA ARG A 337 12.84 -26.20 0.26
C ARG A 337 14.00 -26.20 1.25
N ASP A 338 14.18 -25.06 1.88
CA ASP A 338 14.74 -24.91 3.21
C ASP A 338 13.73 -24.14 4.10
N LEU A 339 14.02 -23.98 5.39
CA LEU A 339 13.07 -23.43 6.37
C LEU A 339 13.35 -21.96 6.74
N SER A 340 14.28 -21.29 6.05
CA SER A 340 14.65 -19.91 6.38
C SER A 340 13.54 -18.89 6.11
N ASP A 341 12.64 -19.20 5.19
CA ASP A 341 11.46 -18.41 4.84
C ASP A 341 10.41 -18.38 5.97
N SER A 342 10.31 -19.43 6.79
CA SER A 342 9.30 -19.57 7.83
C SER A 342 9.34 -18.42 8.86
N THR A 343 10.52 -18.06 9.34
CA THR A 343 10.68 -16.93 10.28
C THR A 343 10.51 -15.59 9.55
N VAL A 344 10.94 -15.51 8.29
CA VAL A 344 10.86 -14.28 7.49
C VAL A 344 9.41 -13.90 7.20
N LYS A 345 8.55 -14.85 6.83
CA LYS A 345 7.12 -14.62 6.55
C LYS A 345 6.34 -14.07 7.75
N ARG A 346 6.80 -14.31 8.98
CA ARG A 346 6.20 -13.71 10.19
C ARG A 346 6.39 -12.19 10.27
N ASN A 347 7.21 -11.60 9.41
CA ASN A 347 7.45 -10.15 9.35
C ASN A 347 6.59 -9.43 8.27
N ILE A 348 5.76 -10.16 7.51
CA ILE A 348 4.86 -9.54 6.51
C ILE A 348 3.94 -8.50 7.18
N GLY A 349 3.37 -8.86 8.33
CA GLY A 349 2.53 -7.97 9.12
C GLY A 349 3.24 -6.69 9.58
N ALA A 350 4.54 -6.77 9.89
CA ALA A 350 5.32 -5.59 10.27
C ALA A 350 5.51 -4.63 9.08
N ALA A 351 5.76 -5.15 7.88
CA ALA A 351 5.85 -4.34 6.66
C ALA A 351 4.51 -3.64 6.37
N PHE A 352 3.39 -4.36 6.53
CA PHE A 352 2.04 -3.79 6.37
C PHE A 352 1.74 -2.72 7.43
N ALA A 353 2.19 -2.91 8.67
CA ALA A 353 2.04 -1.91 9.72
C ALA A 353 2.75 -0.60 9.38
N TYR A 354 3.95 -0.65 8.80
CA TYR A 354 4.64 0.54 8.33
C TYR A 354 3.95 1.21 7.14
N CYS A 355 3.33 0.43 6.24
CA CYS A 355 2.48 0.97 5.17
C CYS A 355 1.29 1.74 5.76
N LEU A 356 0.52 1.10 6.66
CA LEU A 356 -0.64 1.70 7.33
C LEU A 356 -0.28 2.99 8.08
N LEU A 357 0.85 3.00 8.78
CA LEU A 357 1.33 4.20 9.45
C LEU A 357 1.65 5.32 8.46
N GLY A 358 2.27 4.99 7.33
CA GLY A 358 2.50 5.94 6.25
C GLY A 358 1.20 6.55 5.75
N TYR A 359 0.24 5.72 5.34
CA TYR A 359 -1.02 6.15 4.72
C TYR A 359 -1.84 7.03 5.68
N THR A 360 -2.05 6.57 6.91
CA THR A 360 -2.82 7.32 7.90
C THR A 360 -2.13 8.62 8.32
N LYS A 361 -0.79 8.71 8.22
CA LYS A 361 -0.04 9.93 8.50
C LYS A 361 -0.06 10.91 7.35
N ALA A 362 0.05 10.44 6.12
CA ALA A 362 -0.18 11.26 4.94
C ALA A 362 -1.58 11.87 4.97
N GLN A 363 -2.60 11.07 5.29
CA GLN A 363 -3.99 11.53 5.41
C GLN A 363 -4.18 12.57 6.52
N ASP A 364 -3.61 12.34 7.73
CA ASP A 364 -3.62 13.35 8.79
C ASP A 364 -2.99 14.68 8.34
N GLY A 365 -1.92 14.61 7.55
CA GLY A 365 -1.22 15.76 7.01
C GLY A 365 -2.07 16.52 5.99
N LEU A 366 -2.66 15.80 5.03
CA LEU A 366 -3.51 16.38 3.98
C LEU A 366 -4.72 17.11 4.58
N GLY A 367 -5.40 16.50 5.57
CA GLY A 367 -6.54 17.11 6.26
C GLY A 367 -6.22 18.37 7.09
N LYS A 368 -4.94 18.77 7.19
CA LYS A 368 -4.50 19.97 7.92
C LYS A 368 -4.00 21.08 7.02
N VAL A 369 -3.57 20.79 5.79
CA VAL A 369 -2.90 21.78 4.92
C VAL A 369 -3.90 22.51 4.02
N VAL A 370 -3.63 23.79 3.76
CA VAL A 370 -4.42 24.61 2.83
C VAL A 370 -3.47 25.46 1.99
N PRO A 371 -3.69 25.59 0.67
CA PRO A 371 -2.89 26.46 -0.17
C PRO A 371 -2.97 27.92 0.24
N ASN A 372 -1.81 28.59 0.23
CA ASN A 372 -1.69 30.03 0.41
C ASN A 372 -1.59 30.70 -0.96
N GLU A 373 -2.76 31.02 -1.53
CA GLU A 373 -2.87 31.64 -2.85
C GLU A 373 -2.18 33.00 -2.94
N GLU A 374 -2.15 33.77 -1.85
CA GLU A 374 -1.49 35.08 -1.80
C GLU A 374 0.02 34.91 -2.01
N VAL A 375 0.66 34.01 -1.26
CA VAL A 375 2.11 33.75 -1.38
C VAL A 375 2.46 33.21 -2.77
N MET A 376 1.67 32.29 -3.31
CA MET A 376 1.90 31.75 -4.65
C MET A 376 1.79 32.82 -5.73
N ARG A 377 0.77 33.69 -5.64
CA ARG A 377 0.57 34.82 -6.56
C ARG A 377 1.69 35.85 -6.46
N GLU A 378 2.08 36.23 -5.24
CA GLU A 378 3.18 37.18 -5.02
C GLU A 378 4.50 36.67 -5.62
N GLU A 379 4.80 35.38 -5.50
CA GLU A 379 6.03 34.82 -6.07
C GLU A 379 6.02 34.79 -7.61
N LEU A 380 4.86 34.49 -8.22
CA LEU A 380 4.67 34.59 -9.66
C LEU A 380 4.87 36.03 -10.16
N GLU A 381 4.24 37.00 -9.49
CA GLU A 381 4.37 38.43 -9.83
C GLU A 381 5.80 38.94 -9.65
N ALA A 382 6.54 38.40 -8.68
CA ALA A 382 7.94 38.73 -8.44
C ALA A 382 8.92 38.10 -9.45
N THR A 383 8.45 37.22 -10.33
CA THR A 383 9.29 36.43 -11.26
C THR A 383 8.83 36.59 -12.72
N PRO A 384 8.79 37.80 -13.29
CA PRO A 384 8.22 38.04 -14.62
C PRO A 384 9.00 37.37 -15.77
N GLU A 385 10.26 36.97 -15.58
CA GLU A 385 11.06 36.29 -16.60
C GLU A 385 10.44 34.99 -17.13
N ILE A 386 9.53 34.35 -16.38
CA ILE A 386 8.91 33.07 -16.77
C ILE A 386 7.98 33.21 -18.00
N ILE A 387 7.47 34.40 -18.31
CA ILE A 387 6.70 34.61 -19.56
C ILE A 387 7.60 34.66 -20.79
N GLY A 388 8.93 34.74 -20.61
CA GLY A 388 9.88 34.85 -21.71
C GLY A 388 9.79 33.71 -22.72
N GLU A 389 9.45 32.49 -22.26
CA GLU A 389 9.18 31.35 -23.14
C GLU A 389 7.98 31.60 -24.06
N ALA A 390 6.87 32.12 -23.50
CA ALA A 390 5.66 32.45 -24.26
C ALA A 390 5.95 33.53 -25.30
N VAL A 391 6.61 34.62 -24.88
CA VAL A 391 7.03 35.73 -25.74
C VAL A 391 7.89 35.22 -26.90
N GLN A 392 8.91 34.42 -26.59
CA GLN A 392 9.77 33.83 -27.60
C GLN A 392 8.96 32.98 -28.60
N THR A 393 8.01 32.19 -28.11
CA THR A 393 7.23 31.27 -28.93
C THR A 393 6.27 32.00 -29.85
N ILE A 394 5.59 33.04 -29.36
CA ILE A 394 4.73 33.92 -30.17
C ILE A 394 5.56 34.61 -31.25
N LEU A 395 6.73 35.17 -30.92
CA LEU A 395 7.57 35.83 -31.91
C LEU A 395 8.14 34.87 -32.96
N ARG A 396 8.43 33.62 -32.59
CA ARG A 396 8.81 32.59 -33.56
C ARG A 396 7.65 32.27 -34.52
N ARG A 397 6.40 32.24 -34.03
CA ARG A 397 5.19 32.06 -34.86
C ARG A 397 5.09 33.14 -35.92
N GLU A 398 5.40 34.39 -35.57
CA GLU A 398 5.41 35.54 -36.49
C GLU A 398 6.66 35.63 -37.38
N GLY A 399 7.60 34.68 -37.29
CA GLY A 399 8.78 34.63 -38.14
C GLY A 399 9.99 35.44 -37.67
N HIS A 400 9.99 35.95 -36.43
CA HIS A 400 11.16 36.59 -35.84
C HIS A 400 12.23 35.55 -35.46
N GLY A 401 13.21 35.35 -36.34
CA GLY A 401 14.31 34.41 -36.13
C GLY A 401 15.25 34.75 -34.96
N ASP A 402 15.24 35.99 -34.49
CA ASP A 402 16.05 36.51 -33.38
C ASP A 402 15.30 36.57 -32.03
N ALA A 403 14.06 36.06 -31.97
CA ALA A 403 13.18 36.11 -30.78
C ALA A 403 13.86 35.65 -29.48
N TYR A 404 14.59 34.53 -29.53
CA TYR A 404 15.31 34.01 -28.37
C TYR A 404 16.41 34.96 -27.88
N GLU A 405 17.19 35.53 -28.79
CA GLU A 405 18.29 36.44 -28.39
C GLU A 405 17.75 37.76 -27.85
N ARG A 406 16.58 38.22 -28.30
CA ARG A 406 15.90 39.41 -27.74
C ARG A 406 15.42 39.18 -26.31
N VAL A 407 14.68 38.09 -26.06
CA VAL A 407 14.21 37.74 -24.71
C VAL A 407 15.40 37.52 -23.77
N LYS A 408 16.44 36.81 -24.24
CA LYS A 408 17.66 36.57 -23.47
C LYS A 408 18.45 37.84 -23.19
N ALA A 409 18.50 38.80 -24.12
CA ALA A 409 19.16 40.09 -23.88
C ALA A 409 18.45 40.92 -22.80
N LEU A 410 17.13 40.79 -22.69
CA LEU A 410 16.31 41.43 -21.66
C LEU A 410 16.54 40.77 -20.28
N THR A 411 16.49 39.44 -20.20
CA THR A 411 16.48 38.69 -18.94
C THR A 411 17.86 38.36 -18.37
N ARG A 412 18.92 38.32 -19.18
CA ARG A 412 20.22 37.81 -18.72
C ARG A 412 20.93 38.76 -17.75
N GLY A 413 21.08 38.29 -16.51
CA GLY A 413 21.90 38.96 -15.48
C GLY A 413 21.30 40.25 -14.93
N LYS A 414 20.00 40.47 -15.15
CA LYS A 414 19.24 41.62 -14.67
C LYS A 414 17.98 41.14 -13.99
N ARG A 415 17.53 41.88 -12.98
CA ARG A 415 16.17 41.74 -12.44
C ARG A 415 15.23 42.44 -13.42
N VAL A 416 14.36 41.67 -14.06
CA VAL A 416 13.36 42.20 -14.99
C VAL A 416 12.06 42.46 -14.26
N THR A 417 11.29 43.41 -14.74
CA THR A 417 9.93 43.73 -14.32
C THR A 417 8.97 43.40 -15.45
N LEU A 418 7.67 43.28 -15.14
CA LEU A 418 6.66 43.12 -16.18
C LEU A 418 6.60 44.35 -17.11
N ASP A 419 6.91 45.54 -16.60
CA ASP A 419 6.97 46.77 -17.41
C ASP A 419 8.13 46.72 -18.42
N ASP A 420 9.28 46.13 -18.08
CA ASP A 420 10.38 45.92 -19.05
C ASP A 420 9.94 45.03 -20.24
N PHE A 421 9.04 44.06 -20.00
CA PHE A 421 8.45 43.25 -21.06
C PHE A 421 7.42 44.04 -21.88
N ARG A 422 6.60 44.88 -21.24
CA ARG A 422 5.63 45.75 -21.94
C ARG A 422 6.33 46.74 -22.87
N ASP A 423 7.41 47.36 -22.41
CA ASP A 423 8.25 48.25 -23.23
C ASP A 423 8.82 47.50 -24.44
N LEU A 424 9.32 46.28 -24.23
CA LEU A 424 9.75 45.42 -25.34
C LEU A 424 8.61 45.16 -26.32
N PHE A 425 7.41 44.83 -25.83
CA PHE A 425 6.26 44.55 -26.69
C PHE A 425 5.88 45.74 -27.56
N ASP A 426 5.95 46.96 -27.01
CA ASP A 426 5.65 48.20 -27.71
C ASP A 426 6.65 48.51 -28.85
N GLU A 427 7.90 48.06 -28.72
CA GLU A 427 8.93 48.23 -29.75
C GLU A 427 8.92 47.17 -30.86
N LEU A 428 8.15 46.07 -30.71
CA LEU A 428 8.12 45.00 -31.69
C LEU A 428 7.37 45.39 -32.97
N ASP A 429 7.92 45.02 -34.12
CA ASP A 429 7.28 45.16 -35.43
C ASP A 429 6.38 43.94 -35.69
N VAL A 430 5.25 43.89 -34.99
CA VAL A 430 4.22 42.83 -35.07
C VAL A 430 2.84 43.45 -35.30
N ASP A 431 1.92 42.68 -35.87
CA ASP A 431 0.53 43.06 -36.04
C ASP A 431 -0.15 43.38 -34.69
N GLU A 432 -1.13 44.28 -34.71
CA GLU A 432 -1.81 44.76 -33.49
C GLU A 432 -2.43 43.63 -32.66
N GLY A 433 -3.04 42.63 -33.30
CA GLY A 433 -3.60 41.48 -32.60
C GLY A 433 -2.53 40.65 -31.87
N VAL A 434 -1.33 40.54 -32.43
CA VAL A 434 -0.20 39.86 -31.78
C VAL A 434 0.34 40.69 -30.61
N ARG A 435 0.38 42.02 -30.77
CA ARG A 435 0.75 42.94 -29.69
C ARG A 435 -0.23 42.82 -28.51
N GLU A 436 -1.53 42.74 -28.77
CA GLU A 436 -2.56 42.49 -27.77
C GLU A 436 -2.35 41.12 -27.06
N GLU A 437 -2.06 40.05 -27.81
CA GLU A 437 -1.72 38.73 -27.23
C GLU A 437 -0.53 38.81 -26.27
N LEU A 438 0.54 39.52 -26.65
CA LEU A 438 1.73 39.69 -25.82
C LEU A 438 1.43 40.49 -24.55
N HIS A 439 0.66 41.58 -24.65
CA HIS A 439 0.27 42.40 -23.48
C HIS A 439 -0.71 41.69 -22.54
N ALA A 440 -1.44 40.69 -23.02
CA ALA A 440 -2.30 39.86 -22.18
C ALA A 440 -1.52 38.88 -21.28
N LEU A 441 -0.24 38.61 -21.59
CA LEU A 441 0.59 37.72 -20.78
C LEU A 441 0.85 38.29 -19.39
N THR A 442 0.58 37.47 -18.39
CA THR A 442 0.96 37.72 -17.00
C THR A 442 1.54 36.44 -16.42
N PRO A 443 2.47 36.51 -15.44
CA PRO A 443 2.98 35.29 -14.80
C PRO A 443 1.88 34.41 -14.21
N ALA A 444 0.90 35.01 -13.53
CA ALA A 444 -0.21 34.26 -12.94
C ALA A 444 -1.22 33.72 -13.96
N GLY A 445 -1.35 34.35 -15.14
CA GLY A 445 -2.22 33.88 -16.21
C GLY A 445 -1.56 32.90 -17.19
N TYR A 446 -0.24 32.70 -17.10
CA TYR A 446 0.51 31.82 -18.00
C TYR A 446 0.58 30.37 -17.47
N THR A 447 -0.59 29.82 -17.11
CA THR A 447 -0.74 28.44 -16.60
C THR A 447 -1.18 27.45 -17.69
N GLY A 448 -1.35 27.90 -18.93
CA GLY A 448 -1.76 27.08 -20.05
C GLY A 448 -3.14 26.46 -19.83
N ILE A 449 -3.24 25.15 -20.01
CA ILE A 449 -4.47 24.37 -19.79
C ILE A 449 -4.43 23.57 -18.48
N ALA A 450 -3.60 23.97 -17.50
CA ALA A 450 -3.42 23.22 -16.26
C ALA A 450 -4.75 22.95 -15.53
N ASP A 451 -5.63 23.95 -15.52
CA ASP A 451 -6.99 23.85 -15.02
C ASP A 451 -7.81 22.76 -15.75
N ASP A 452 -7.80 22.75 -17.09
CA ASP A 452 -8.53 21.75 -17.89
C ASP A 452 -8.00 20.33 -17.67
N LEU A 453 -6.68 20.17 -17.47
CA LEU A 453 -6.05 18.86 -17.25
C LEU A 453 -6.49 18.19 -15.94
N VAL A 454 -7.02 18.94 -14.96
CA VAL A 454 -7.61 18.36 -13.75
C VAL A 454 -8.83 17.49 -14.08
N ALA A 455 -9.49 17.71 -15.22
CA ALA A 455 -10.60 16.87 -15.66
C ALA A 455 -10.15 15.44 -16.08
N ASP A 456 -8.86 15.21 -16.31
CA ASP A 456 -8.30 13.91 -16.73
C ASP A 456 -7.86 13.02 -15.55
N ILE A 457 -8.23 13.36 -14.30
CA ILE A 457 -7.88 12.56 -13.10
C ILE A 457 -8.62 11.22 -13.04
N ASP A 458 -9.85 11.18 -13.57
CA ASP A 458 -10.79 10.06 -13.43
C ASP A 458 -10.37 8.77 -14.19
#